data_AF-A0A7V6ZDD7-F1
#
_entry.id   AF-A0A7V6ZDD7-F1
#
_cell.length_a   1.000
_cell.length_b   1.000
_cell.length_c   1.000
_cell.angle_alpha   90.00
_cell.angle_beta   90.00
_cell.angle_gamma   90.00
#
_symmetry.space_group_name_H-M   'P 1'
#
loop_
_entity.id
_entity.type
_entity.pdbx_description
1 polymer ?
#
loop_
_entity_poly.entity_id
_entity_poly.type
_entity_poly.pdbx_seq_one_letter_code
_entity_poly.pdbx_strand_id
1 'polypeptide(L)'
;MSAVAERYSEFEALGATVYGISVDSPWVHKVWVEQEISKAVPRGVPFPMLFDAGGRIGEKFGVYSEADGIDIRGTFIIDPDGILQCIDILPAPCGRSVDEIIRRIQALQHIRATSAKEVTPSDWRPGCSTLKPSPDMVGKVWQFVEEQKGSSDGSKAQQPTPPGGC
;
A
#
# COMPACT_ATOMS: atom_id res chain seq x y z
N MET A 1 1.23 6.59 9.99
CA MET A 1 -0.08 6.28 10.60
C MET A 1 -1.04 7.44 10.37
N SER A 2 -0.69 8.68 10.73
CA SER A 2 -1.49 9.87 10.40
C SER A 2 -1.90 9.95 8.92
N ALA A 3 -0.95 9.81 7.98
CA ALA A 3 -1.25 9.84 6.55
C ALA A 3 -2.22 8.74 6.06
N VAL A 4 -2.20 7.56 6.70
CA VAL A 4 -3.15 6.47 6.39
C VAL A 4 -4.51 6.77 7.01
N ALA A 5 -4.54 7.34 8.21
CA ALA A 5 -5.76 7.73 8.91
C ALA A 5 -6.51 8.86 8.18
N GLU A 6 -5.78 9.86 7.66
CA GLU A 6 -6.35 10.96 6.88
C GLU A 6 -7.00 10.46 5.58
N ARG A 7 -6.37 9.48 4.92
CA ARG A 7 -6.84 8.91 3.65
C ARG A 7 -7.64 7.63 3.80
N TYR A 8 -8.12 7.33 5.02
CA TYR A 8 -8.81 6.06 5.30
C TYR A 8 -10.07 5.86 4.45
N SER A 9 -10.79 6.94 4.11
CA SER A 9 -11.96 6.86 3.25
C SER A 9 -11.67 6.31 1.84
N GLU A 10 -10.44 6.45 1.34
CA GLU A 10 -10.04 5.84 0.06
C GLU A 10 -9.91 4.32 0.18
N PHE A 11 -9.43 3.81 1.33
CA PHE A 11 -9.40 2.39 1.61
C PHE A 11 -10.81 1.81 1.76
N GLU A 12 -11.68 2.53 2.48
CA GLU A 12 -13.10 2.15 2.63
C GLU A 12 -13.81 2.08 1.28
N ALA A 13 -13.57 3.07 0.40
CA ALA A 13 -14.15 3.08 -0.95
C ALA A 13 -13.67 1.89 -1.81
N LEU A 14 -12.47 1.37 -1.56
CA LEU A 14 -11.94 0.16 -2.19
C LEU A 14 -12.40 -1.13 -1.49
N GLY A 15 -13.20 -1.06 -0.42
CA GLY A 15 -13.59 -2.23 0.36
C GLY A 15 -12.42 -2.85 1.13
N ALA A 16 -11.35 -2.11 1.39
CA ALA A 16 -10.18 -2.56 2.14
C ALA A 16 -10.25 -2.05 3.59
N THR A 17 -9.95 -2.94 4.54
CA THR A 17 -9.81 -2.58 5.96
C THR A 17 -8.34 -2.49 6.32
N VAL A 18 -7.96 -1.45 7.07
CA VAL A 18 -6.60 -1.25 7.56
C VAL A 18 -6.48 -1.75 8.99
N TYR A 19 -5.37 -2.40 9.33
CA TYR A 19 -5.01 -2.73 10.71
C TYR A 19 -3.64 -2.15 11.01
N GLY A 20 -3.54 -1.33 12.06
CA GLY A 20 -2.24 -0.94 12.63
C GLY A 20 -1.81 -2.00 13.62
N ILE A 21 -0.55 -2.44 13.61
CA ILE A 21 -0.03 -3.43 14.56
C ILE A 21 1.29 -2.91 15.12
N SER A 22 1.47 -3.03 16.43
CA SER A 22 2.78 -2.90 17.07
C SER A 22 2.86 -3.73 18.34
N VAL A 23 4.07 -3.86 18.87
CA VAL A 23 4.35 -4.47 20.19
C VAL A 23 3.91 -3.61 21.37
N ASP A 24 3.42 -2.39 21.14
CA ASP A 24 2.99 -1.48 22.20
C ASP A 24 1.62 -1.87 22.76
N SER A 25 1.44 -1.71 24.07
CA SER A 25 0.16 -2.01 24.72
C SER A 25 -0.98 -1.12 24.21
N PRO A 26 -2.25 -1.56 24.33
CA PRO A 26 -3.41 -0.76 23.92
C PRO A 26 -3.51 0.60 24.64
N TRP A 27 -2.94 0.70 25.86
CA TRP A 27 -2.86 1.95 26.61
C TRP A 27 -1.94 2.96 25.95
N VAL A 28 -0.80 2.50 25.44
CA VAL A 28 0.15 3.34 24.68
C VAL A 28 -0.50 3.78 23.38
N HIS A 29 -1.19 2.89 22.66
CA HIS A 29 -1.95 3.26 21.47
C HIS A 29 -2.99 4.35 21.77
N LYS A 30 -3.77 4.20 22.84
CA LYS A 30 -4.77 5.19 23.26
C LYS A 30 -4.13 6.55 23.51
N VAL A 31 -3.09 6.60 24.35
CA VAL A 31 -2.39 7.85 24.68
C VAL A 31 -1.80 8.47 23.41
N TRP A 32 -1.23 7.68 22.53
CA TRP A 32 -0.66 8.18 21.28
C TRP A 32 -1.72 8.75 20.33
N VAL A 33 -2.88 8.09 20.21
CA VAL A 33 -4.00 8.62 19.42
C VAL A 33 -4.53 9.93 20.03
N GLU A 34 -4.71 9.97 21.35
CA GLU A 34 -5.24 11.15 22.05
C GLU A 34 -4.27 12.34 22.07
N GLN A 35 -2.97 12.09 22.19
CA GLN A 35 -1.97 13.14 22.41
C GLN A 35 -1.22 13.56 21.15
N GLU A 36 -1.09 12.69 20.15
CA GLU A 36 -0.35 12.98 18.91
C GLU A 36 -1.27 13.02 17.69
N ILE A 37 -1.94 11.89 17.40
CA ILE A 37 -2.70 11.78 16.13
C ILE A 37 -3.89 12.72 16.10
N SER A 38 -4.61 12.90 17.21
CA SER A 38 -5.76 13.82 17.31
C SER A 38 -5.40 15.27 16.94
N LYS A 39 -4.16 15.70 17.16
CA LYS A 39 -3.65 17.04 16.84
C LYS A 39 -3.30 17.19 15.35
N ALA A 40 -2.92 16.09 14.71
CA ALA A 40 -2.56 16.08 13.28
C ALA A 40 -3.75 15.73 12.37
N VAL A 41 -4.64 14.86 12.83
CA VAL A 41 -5.79 14.34 12.08
C VAL A 41 -7.05 14.51 12.93
N PRO A 42 -8.01 15.37 12.54
CA PRO A 42 -9.17 15.71 13.37
C PRO A 42 -10.02 14.52 13.82
N ARG A 43 -10.10 13.47 12.99
CA ARG A 43 -10.86 12.23 13.27
C ARG A 43 -10.08 11.19 14.06
N GLY A 44 -8.80 11.44 14.38
CA GLY A 44 -7.93 10.47 15.01
C GLY A 44 -7.60 9.29 14.08
N VAL A 45 -7.50 8.09 14.65
CA VAL A 45 -7.27 6.84 13.88
C VAL A 45 -8.60 6.11 13.68
N PRO A 46 -9.12 6.02 12.44
CA PRO A 46 -10.44 5.45 12.16
C PRO A 46 -10.45 3.91 12.03
N PHE A 47 -9.31 3.24 12.27
CA PHE A 47 -9.15 1.81 12.09
C PHE A 47 -8.55 1.13 13.34
N PRO A 48 -8.72 -0.20 13.50
CA PRO A 48 -8.22 -0.89 14.67
C PRO A 48 -6.69 -0.86 14.77
N MET A 49 -6.20 -0.64 15.99
CA MET A 49 -4.80 -0.81 16.37
C MET A 49 -4.67 -2.06 17.24
N LEU A 50 -3.93 -3.04 16.75
CA LEU A 50 -3.69 -4.33 17.38
C LEU A 50 -2.40 -4.28 18.18
N PHE A 51 -2.44 -4.88 19.36
CA PHE A 51 -1.29 -5.09 20.23
C PHE A 51 -0.77 -6.51 20.05
N ASP A 52 0.49 -6.64 19.64
CA ASP A 52 1.19 -7.91 19.47
C ASP A 52 2.21 -8.13 20.60
N ALA A 53 1.71 -8.60 21.74
CA ALA A 53 2.55 -8.86 22.92
C ALA A 53 3.67 -9.86 22.58
N GLY A 54 4.91 -9.39 22.64
CA GLY A 54 6.08 -10.22 22.37
C GLY A 54 6.34 -10.51 20.90
N GLY A 55 5.77 -9.74 19.97
CA GLY A 55 6.16 -9.74 18.55
C GLY A 55 5.80 -11.01 17.77
N ARG A 56 4.84 -11.82 18.24
CA ARG A 56 4.52 -13.13 17.65
C ARG A 56 3.93 -13.02 16.25
N ILE A 57 3.16 -11.97 15.98
CA ILE A 57 2.66 -11.64 14.64
C ILE A 57 3.83 -11.12 13.81
N GLY A 58 4.61 -10.18 14.34
CA GLY A 58 5.79 -9.63 13.67
C GLY A 58 6.79 -10.71 13.22
N GLU A 59 7.06 -11.71 14.06
CA GLU A 59 7.91 -12.87 13.78
C GLU A 59 7.36 -13.69 12.60
N LYS A 60 6.05 -13.98 12.59
CA LYS A 60 5.41 -14.73 11.50
C LYS A 60 5.46 -14.00 10.16
N PHE A 61 5.42 -12.68 10.20
CA PHE A 61 5.53 -11.82 9.02
C PHE A 61 6.98 -11.45 8.70
N GLY A 62 7.96 -11.92 9.48
CA GLY A 62 9.39 -11.70 9.26
C GLY A 62 9.85 -10.25 9.48
N VAL A 63 9.13 -9.48 10.29
CA VAL A 63 9.43 -8.06 10.57
C VAL A 63 9.81 -7.78 12.02
N TYR A 64 9.71 -8.75 12.92
CA TYR A 64 10.13 -8.55 14.30
C TYR A 64 11.66 -8.62 14.44
N SER A 65 12.26 -7.63 15.09
CA SER A 65 13.66 -7.64 15.53
C SER A 65 13.74 -8.11 16.97
N GLU A 66 14.20 -9.33 17.21
CA GLU A 66 14.43 -9.84 18.58
C GLU A 66 15.47 -9.00 19.35
N ALA A 67 16.47 -8.48 18.64
CA ALA A 67 17.55 -7.69 19.24
C ALA A 67 17.04 -6.35 19.78
N ASP A 68 16.11 -5.72 19.05
CA ASP A 68 15.57 -4.39 19.40
C ASP A 68 14.23 -4.48 20.14
N GLY A 69 13.57 -5.66 20.13
CA GLY A 69 12.25 -5.87 20.70
C GLY A 69 11.13 -5.10 20.00
N ILE A 70 11.30 -4.77 18.71
CA ILE A 70 10.36 -3.95 17.93
C ILE A 70 10.18 -4.51 16.50
N ASP A 71 9.08 -4.13 15.86
CA ASP A 71 8.84 -4.41 14.45
C ASP A 71 9.53 -3.39 13.54
N ILE A 72 10.17 -3.86 12.47
CA ILE A 72 10.52 -3.03 11.32
C ILE A 72 9.26 -2.66 10.52
N ARG A 73 9.35 -1.70 9.60
CA ARG A 73 8.18 -1.17 8.91
C ARG A 73 7.70 -2.12 7.81
N GLY A 74 6.84 -3.06 8.17
CA GLY A 74 6.11 -3.91 7.23
C GLY A 74 4.77 -3.31 6.78
N THR A 75 4.41 -3.53 5.52
CA THR A 75 3.04 -3.37 5.00
C THR A 75 2.67 -4.62 4.23
N PHE A 76 1.52 -5.19 4.57
CA PHE A 76 1.05 -6.46 4.03
C PHE A 76 -0.34 -6.25 3.43
N ILE A 77 -0.54 -6.69 2.19
CA ILE A 77 -1.85 -6.69 1.54
C ILE A 77 -2.32 -8.14 1.45
N ILE A 78 -3.40 -8.44 2.17
CA ILE A 78 -4.02 -9.76 2.24
C ILE A 78 -5.36 -9.67 1.52
N ASP A 79 -5.63 -10.64 0.65
CA ASP A 79 -6.88 -10.69 -0.11
C ASP A 79 -8.05 -11.31 0.70
N PRO A 80 -9.29 -11.29 0.17
CA PRO A 80 -10.44 -11.84 0.86
C PRO A 80 -10.38 -13.36 1.14
N ASP A 81 -9.51 -14.11 0.46
CA ASP A 81 -9.31 -15.54 0.70
C ASP A 81 -8.25 -15.79 1.78
N GLY A 82 -7.71 -14.71 2.38
CA GLY A 82 -6.66 -14.78 3.39
C GLY A 82 -5.26 -14.99 2.82
N ILE A 83 -5.08 -14.80 1.50
CA ILE A 83 -3.79 -14.99 0.84
C ILE A 83 -3.01 -13.68 0.82
N LEU A 84 -1.74 -13.76 1.20
CA LEU A 84 -0.82 -12.63 1.15
C LEU A 84 -0.41 -12.34 -0.30
N GLN A 85 -0.81 -11.18 -0.81
CA GLN A 85 -0.59 -10.78 -2.21
C GLN A 85 0.59 -9.81 -2.38
N CYS A 86 0.88 -9.00 -1.36
CA CYS A 86 1.96 -8.03 -1.44
C CYS A 86 2.60 -7.80 -0.07
N ILE A 87 3.92 -7.65 -0.09
CA ILE A 87 4.76 -7.34 1.05
C ILE A 87 5.61 -6.13 0.68
N ASP A 88 5.68 -5.14 1.58
CA ASP A 88 6.62 -4.03 1.51
C ASP A 88 7.33 -3.89 2.86
N ILE A 89 8.65 -4.03 2.87
CA ILE A 89 9.47 -3.96 4.09
C ILE A 89 10.45 -2.81 3.94
N LEU A 90 10.33 -1.84 4.83
CA LEU A 90 11.15 -0.64 4.84
C LEU A 90 11.93 -0.53 6.16
N PRO A 91 13.15 0.01 6.12
CA PRO A 91 13.89 0.31 7.35
C PRO A 91 13.17 1.42 8.13
N ALA A 92 13.36 1.46 9.45
CA ALA A 92 12.72 2.44 10.35
C ALA A 92 12.82 3.93 9.92
N PRO A 93 13.93 4.45 9.34
CA PRO A 93 13.99 5.84 8.90
C PRO A 93 13.21 6.12 7.61
N CYS A 94 12.83 5.10 6.83
CA CYS A 94 12.13 5.28 5.56
C CYS A 94 10.62 5.29 5.75
N GLY A 95 9.95 6.33 5.23
CA GLY A 95 8.49 6.45 5.24
C GLY A 95 7.82 5.60 4.16
N ARG A 96 6.59 5.17 4.41
CA ARG A 96 5.74 4.47 3.43
C ARG A 96 5.00 5.46 2.55
N SER A 97 4.75 5.08 1.29
CA SER A 97 3.89 5.84 0.38
C SER A 97 2.45 5.31 0.42
N VAL A 98 1.49 6.14 0.82
CA VAL A 98 0.06 5.77 0.84
C VAL A 98 -0.48 5.61 -0.57
N ASP A 99 -0.01 6.42 -1.52
CA ASP A 99 -0.38 6.31 -2.93
C ASP A 99 0.00 4.96 -3.52
N GLU A 100 1.18 4.45 -3.15
CA GLU A 100 1.64 3.16 -3.65
C GLU A 100 0.82 2.00 -3.06
N ILE A 101 0.44 2.10 -1.79
CA ILE A 101 -0.43 1.09 -1.16
C ILE A 101 -1.79 1.06 -1.88
N ILE A 102 -2.41 2.22 -2.10
CA ILE A 102 -3.71 2.35 -2.79
C ILE A 102 -3.60 1.82 -4.22
N ARG A 103 -2.56 2.20 -4.96
CA ARG A 103 -2.30 1.72 -6.33
C ARG A 103 -2.16 0.20 -6.37
N ARG A 104 -1.44 -0.40 -5.42
CA ARG A 104 -1.28 -1.86 -5.31
C ARG A 104 -2.61 -2.56 -5.03
N ILE A 105 -3.45 -2.02 -4.12
CA ILE A 105 -4.80 -2.56 -3.87
C ILE A 105 -5.62 -2.55 -5.16
N GLN A 106 -5.66 -1.43 -5.87
CA GLN A 106 -6.40 -1.30 -7.13
C GLN A 106 -5.89 -2.28 -8.21
N ALA A 107 -4.57 -2.43 -8.33
CA ALA A 107 -3.98 -3.36 -9.28
C ALA A 107 -4.33 -4.82 -8.96
N LEU A 108 -4.23 -5.21 -7.69
CA LEU A 108 -4.58 -6.56 -7.23
C LEU A 108 -6.08 -6.85 -7.43
N GLN A 109 -6.95 -5.87 -7.17
CA GLN A 109 -8.38 -5.99 -7.43
C GLN A 109 -8.68 -6.18 -8.92
N HIS A 110 -8.00 -5.44 -9.80
CA HIS A 110 -8.13 -5.59 -11.26
C HIS A 110 -7.70 -6.99 -11.73
N ILE A 111 -6.54 -7.47 -11.27
CA ILE A 111 -6.03 -8.81 -11.57
C ILE A 111 -7.03 -9.87 -11.09
N ARG A 112 -7.58 -9.73 -9.88
CA ARG A 112 -8.59 -10.63 -9.34
C ARG A 112 -9.88 -10.61 -10.17
N ALA A 113 -10.38 -9.42 -10.52
CA ALA A 113 -11.59 -9.25 -11.33
C ALA A 113 -11.46 -9.89 -12.72
N THR A 114 -10.26 -9.84 -13.31
CA THR A 114 -9.98 -10.47 -14.62
C THR A 114 -9.56 -11.93 -14.51
N SER A 115 -9.56 -12.53 -13.31
CA SER A 115 -9.07 -13.88 -13.06
C SER A 115 -7.64 -14.10 -13.58
N ALA A 116 -6.76 -13.11 -13.37
CA ALA A 116 -5.37 -13.08 -13.84
C ALA A 116 -5.18 -13.20 -15.36
N LYS A 117 -6.21 -12.91 -16.16
CA LYS A 117 -6.11 -12.83 -17.63
C LYS A 117 -5.53 -11.51 -18.10
N GLU A 118 -5.54 -10.49 -17.24
CA GLU A 118 -4.88 -9.21 -17.49
C GLU A 118 -3.83 -8.96 -16.42
N VAL A 119 -2.70 -8.39 -16.84
CA VAL A 119 -1.62 -7.99 -15.95
C VAL A 119 -1.44 -6.48 -15.99
N THR A 120 -1.10 -5.91 -14.84
CA THR A 120 -0.84 -4.49 -14.66
C THR A 120 0.65 -4.23 -14.83
N PRO A 121 1.09 -3.47 -15.85
CA PRO A 121 2.51 -3.13 -16.05
C PRO A 121 3.06 -2.23 -14.93
N SER A 122 4.37 -1.91 -14.99
CA SER A 122 5.00 -0.95 -14.06
C SER A 122 4.23 0.36 -14.02
N ASP A 123 4.08 0.92 -12.83
CA ASP A 123 3.39 2.20 -12.59
C ASP A 123 1.94 2.27 -13.07
N TRP A 124 1.31 1.12 -13.36
CA TRP A 124 -0.09 1.05 -13.76
C TRP A 124 -1.00 1.69 -12.71
N ARG A 125 -2.00 2.44 -13.20
CA ARG A 125 -3.08 3.06 -12.44
C ARG A 125 -4.43 2.74 -13.11
N PRO A 126 -5.56 2.83 -12.39
CA PRO A 126 -6.87 2.68 -13.00
C PRO A 126 -7.04 3.58 -14.22
N GLY A 127 -7.51 3.00 -15.33
CA GLY A 127 -7.65 3.68 -16.63
C GLY A 127 -6.43 3.54 -17.55
N CYS A 128 -5.27 3.10 -17.06
CA CYS A 128 -4.14 2.74 -17.91
C CYS A 128 -4.37 1.40 -18.63
N SER A 129 -3.75 1.25 -19.79
CA SER A 129 -3.80 0.01 -20.57
C SER A 129 -3.21 -1.17 -19.78
N THR A 130 -3.90 -2.30 -19.86
CA THR A 130 -3.47 -3.58 -19.29
C THR A 130 -2.89 -4.47 -20.37
N LEU A 131 -2.11 -5.46 -19.97
CA LEU A 131 -1.51 -6.43 -20.88
C LEU A 131 -2.19 -7.80 -20.72
N LYS A 132 -2.42 -8.50 -21.83
CA LYS A 132 -2.87 -9.89 -21.81
C LYS A 132 -1.68 -10.82 -22.09
N PRO A 133 -1.27 -11.66 -21.13
CA PRO A 133 -0.13 -12.55 -21.33
C PRO A 133 -0.47 -13.60 -22.40
N SER A 134 0.43 -13.77 -23.37
CA SER A 134 0.36 -14.82 -24.39
C SER A 134 1.77 -15.31 -24.76
N PRO A 135 1.93 -16.52 -25.31
CA PRO A 135 3.23 -17.01 -25.79
C PRO A 135 3.88 -16.08 -26.82
N ASP A 136 3.07 -15.42 -27.66
CA ASP A 136 3.56 -14.50 -28.70
C ASP A 136 4.19 -13.22 -28.14
N MET A 137 3.87 -12.88 -26.88
CA MET A 137 4.36 -11.70 -26.16
C MET A 137 5.71 -11.92 -25.46
N VAL A 138 6.21 -13.16 -25.39
CA VAL A 138 7.49 -13.47 -24.75
C VAL A 138 8.62 -12.70 -25.45
N GLY A 139 9.33 -11.86 -24.70
CA GLY A 139 10.40 -11.00 -25.23
C GLY A 139 9.92 -9.77 -26.02
N LYS A 140 8.61 -9.54 -26.15
CA LYS A 140 8.03 -8.43 -26.94
C LYS A 140 7.26 -7.41 -26.11
N VAL A 141 7.27 -7.53 -24.78
CA VAL A 141 6.60 -6.58 -23.86
C VAL A 141 7.06 -5.13 -24.09
N TRP A 142 8.29 -4.92 -24.54
CA TRP A 142 8.80 -3.59 -24.88
C TRP A 142 7.97 -2.88 -25.98
N GLN A 143 7.39 -3.63 -26.93
CA GLN A 143 6.56 -3.05 -27.99
C GLN A 143 5.31 -2.39 -27.40
N PHE A 144 4.66 -3.08 -26.47
CA PHE A 144 3.53 -2.54 -25.71
C PHE A 144 3.95 -1.30 -24.91
N VAL A 145 5.12 -1.32 -24.26
CA VAL A 145 5.62 -0.17 -23.48
C VAL A 145 5.88 1.05 -24.39
N GLU A 146 6.46 0.85 -25.57
CA GLU A 146 6.70 1.93 -26.54
C GLU A 146 5.39 2.50 -27.11
N GLU A 147 4.41 1.67 -27.42
CA GLU A 147 3.07 2.11 -27.84
C GLU A 147 2.40 3.01 -26.79
N GLN A 148 2.54 2.69 -25.50
CA GLN A 148 2.01 3.51 -24.41
C GLN A 148 2.73 4.87 -24.30
N LYS A 149 4.07 4.90 -24.51
CA LYS A 149 4.81 6.18 -24.54
C LYS A 149 4.34 7.08 -25.68
N GLY A 150 4.14 6.52 -26.88
CA GLY A 150 3.65 7.25 -28.04
C GLY A 150 2.22 7.82 -27.90
N SER A 151 1.37 7.18 -27.08
CA SER A 151 0.01 7.67 -26.81
C SER A 151 -0.03 8.82 -25.79
N SER A 152 1.01 8.95 -24.95
CA SER A 152 1.06 9.95 -23.87
C SER A 152 1.48 11.36 -24.31
N ASP A 153 1.98 11.54 -25.54
CA ASP A 153 2.43 12.85 -26.05
C ASP A 153 1.28 13.78 -26.51
N GLY A 154 0.02 13.32 -26.42
CA GLY A 154 -1.17 14.03 -26.87
C GLY A 154 -2.10 14.59 -25.78
N SER A 155 -1.85 14.34 -24.49
CA SER A 155 -2.65 14.95 -23.42
C SER A 155 -1.77 15.39 -22.26
N LYS A 156 -1.58 16.71 -22.17
CA LYS A 156 -1.16 17.37 -20.93
C LYS A 156 -2.25 17.14 -19.87
N ALA A 157 -2.21 16.01 -19.18
CA ALA A 157 -2.69 15.95 -17.81
C ALA A 157 -1.57 16.56 -16.97
N GLN A 158 -1.74 17.83 -16.62
CA GLN A 158 -0.91 18.55 -15.67
C GLN A 158 -0.81 17.70 -14.40
N GLN A 159 0.28 16.95 -14.23
CA GLN A 159 0.61 16.41 -12.92
C GLN A 159 0.76 17.63 -11.99
N PRO A 160 0.09 17.69 -10.83
CA PRO A 160 0.56 18.58 -9.80
C PRO A 160 1.97 18.10 -9.46
N THR A 161 2.96 18.87 -9.90
CA THR A 161 4.30 18.84 -9.30
C THR A 161 4.11 18.82 -7.79
N PRO A 162 4.73 17.89 -7.05
CA PRO A 162 4.73 17.99 -5.60
C PRO A 162 5.22 19.40 -5.24
N PRO A 163 4.53 20.15 -4.35
CA PRO A 163 5.06 21.40 -3.86
C PRO A 163 6.43 21.11 -3.25
N GLY A 164 7.40 21.96 -3.55
CA GLY A 164 8.82 21.70 -3.34
C GLY A 164 9.21 21.17 -1.95
N GLY A 165 10.38 20.53 -1.93
CA GLY A 165 11.08 20.11 -0.73
C GLY A 165 12.18 19.12 -1.12
N CYS A 166 13.46 19.37 -0.90
CA CYS A 166 14.10 20.40 -0.06
C CYS A 166 14.03 21.84 -0.58
#